data_AF-A0A2S9DKN3-F1
#
_entry.id   AF-A0A2S9DKN3-F1
#
_cell.length_a   1.000
_cell.length_b   1.000
_cell.length_c   1.000
_cell.angle_alpha   90.00
_cell.angle_beta   90.00
_cell.angle_gamma   90.00
#
_symmetry.space_group_name_H-M   'P 1'
#
loop_
_entity.id
_entity.type
_entity.pdbx_description
1 polymer ?
#
loop_
_entity_poly.entity_id
_entity_poly.type
_entity_poly.pdbx_seq_one_letter_code
_entity_poly.pdbx_strand_id
1 'polypeptide(L)'
;MMHVLTLWLPADFQRRGPQFPGIAIFAGEGQFALEDKSPIPSAEATDPFLRDLAATENHPGLLRRRDVIDGEYAIVWLSDDELAAGPTAPRPDLRAKGKYVDESEGTNAWDNVEPTTDIWLIPRADPNSGKAPVELWGDQVGPDGYVNPSTGNGLADWAEPLFALSHLGGTSFPIQAMPDGLTPWYLELEEISGLNFGGGGNAQFDLESDTFDWACG
;
A
#
# COMPACT_ATOMS: atom_id res chain seq x y z
N MET A 1 9.57 -8.12 -1.95
CA MET A 1 8.31 -7.53 -1.46
C MET A 1 7.35 -8.64 -1.05
N MET A 2 6.69 -8.48 0.08
CA MET A 2 5.57 -9.27 0.59
C MET A 2 4.26 -8.79 -0.05
N HIS A 3 3.33 -9.70 -0.33
CA HIS A 3 1.96 -9.36 -0.71
C HIS A 3 1.18 -8.92 0.52
N VAL A 4 0.51 -7.77 0.43
CA VAL A 4 -0.25 -7.19 1.55
C VAL A 4 -1.74 -7.48 1.38
N LEU A 5 -2.30 -7.07 0.24
CA LEU A 5 -3.69 -7.28 -0.08
C LEU A 5 -3.92 -7.32 -1.59
N THR A 6 -5.05 -7.91 -1.98
CA THR A 6 -5.64 -7.77 -3.32
C THR A 6 -7.08 -7.34 -3.15
N LEU A 7 -7.52 -6.37 -3.95
CA LEU A 7 -8.82 -5.72 -3.79
C LEU A 7 -9.49 -5.46 -5.14
N TRP A 8 -10.75 -5.87 -5.26
CA TRP A 8 -11.64 -5.36 -6.31
C TRP A 8 -12.09 -3.95 -5.96
N LEU A 9 -11.95 -3.03 -6.91
CA LEU A 9 -12.28 -1.63 -6.73
C LEU A 9 -13.70 -1.33 -7.21
N PRO A 10 -14.47 -0.51 -6.47
CA PRO A 10 -15.69 0.09 -6.98
C PRO A 10 -15.41 0.91 -8.25
N ALA A 11 -16.40 1.04 -9.14
CA ALA A 11 -16.23 1.68 -10.45
C ALA A 11 -15.57 3.07 -10.38
N ASP A 12 -15.94 3.89 -9.38
CA ASP A 12 -15.40 5.24 -9.22
C ASP A 12 -13.89 5.26 -8.89
N PHE A 13 -13.39 4.20 -8.24
CA PHE A 13 -11.99 4.00 -7.87
C PHE A 13 -11.16 3.30 -8.95
N GLN A 14 -11.76 2.87 -10.07
CA GLN A 14 -11.03 2.26 -11.20
C GLN A 14 -10.33 3.34 -12.04
N ARG A 15 -9.41 4.09 -11.43
CA ARG A 15 -8.77 5.29 -12.00
C ARG A 15 -7.87 5.02 -13.20
N ARG A 16 -7.46 3.76 -13.41
CA ARG A 16 -6.75 3.32 -14.62
C ARG A 16 -7.67 2.83 -15.74
N GLY A 17 -8.98 2.96 -15.54
CA GLY A 17 -10.02 2.53 -16.48
C GLY A 17 -10.62 1.17 -16.11
N PRO A 18 -11.80 0.85 -16.66
CA PRO A 18 -12.58 -0.34 -16.28
C PRO A 18 -11.92 -1.67 -16.64
N GLN A 19 -10.90 -1.67 -17.49
CA GLN A 19 -10.10 -2.84 -17.81
C GLN A 19 -9.13 -3.24 -16.68
N PHE A 20 -8.96 -2.39 -15.66
CA PHE A 20 -8.19 -2.69 -14.45
C PHE A 20 -9.09 -2.57 -13.20
N PRO A 21 -10.00 -3.54 -12.98
CA PRO A 21 -11.02 -3.43 -11.93
C PRO A 21 -10.49 -3.64 -10.51
N GLY A 22 -9.20 -3.90 -10.31
CA GLY A 22 -8.64 -4.14 -8.99
C GLY A 22 -7.15 -3.84 -8.90
N ILE A 23 -6.66 -3.90 -7.66
CA ILE A 23 -5.26 -3.65 -7.31
C ILE A 23 -4.73 -4.74 -6.38
N ALA A 24 -3.42 -4.95 -6.41
CA ALA A 24 -2.69 -5.62 -5.35
C ALA A 24 -1.62 -4.68 -4.78
N ILE A 25 -1.48 -4.68 -3.46
CA ILE A 25 -0.47 -3.90 -2.74
C ILE A 25 0.62 -4.85 -2.28
N PHE A 26 1.87 -4.42 -2.46
CA PHE A 26 3.04 -5.11 -1.98
C PHE A 26 3.90 -4.16 -1.15
N ALA A 27 4.42 -4.67 -0.04
CA ALA A 27 5.35 -3.95 0.81
C ALA A 27 6.74 -4.59 0.70
N GLY A 28 7.76 -3.76 0.70
CA GLY A 28 9.15 -4.15 0.84
C GLY A 28 9.83 -3.21 1.80
N GLU A 29 11.15 -3.26 1.82
CA GLU A 29 11.99 -2.35 2.58
C GLU A 29 13.19 -1.97 1.72
N GLY A 30 13.58 -0.70 1.81
CA GLY A 30 14.74 -0.15 1.12
C GLY A 30 15.61 0.73 2.02
N GLN A 31 15.10 1.22 3.16
CA GLN A 31 15.81 2.09 4.10
C GLN A 31 17.14 1.52 4.57
N PHE A 32 17.14 0.22 4.88
CA PHE A 32 18.31 -0.48 5.43
C PHE A 32 19.07 -1.29 4.38
N ALA A 33 18.66 -1.24 3.12
CA ALA A 33 19.33 -1.94 2.04
C ALA A 33 20.68 -1.28 1.74
N LEU A 34 21.78 -1.99 2.03
CA LEU A 34 23.12 -1.54 1.65
C LEU A 34 23.34 -1.85 0.16
N GLU A 35 23.44 -0.83 -0.70
CA GLU A 35 23.58 -0.98 -2.16
C GLU A 35 24.68 -1.98 -2.57
N ASP A 36 25.85 -1.94 -1.90
CA ASP A 36 26.99 -2.81 -2.21
C ASP A 36 26.81 -4.28 -1.80
N LYS A 37 25.76 -4.61 -1.04
CA LYS A 37 25.47 -5.99 -0.60
C LYS A 37 24.32 -6.64 -1.36
N SER A 38 23.62 -5.88 -2.19
CA SER A 38 22.47 -6.40 -2.93
C SER A 38 22.89 -7.47 -3.94
N PRO A 39 22.16 -8.58 -4.06
CA PRO A 39 22.45 -9.59 -5.09
C PRO A 39 22.35 -8.98 -6.48
N ILE A 40 23.42 -9.10 -7.28
CA ILE A 40 23.42 -8.65 -8.67
C ILE A 40 22.81 -9.74 -9.55
N PRO A 41 21.63 -9.53 -10.17
CA PRO A 41 21.01 -10.52 -11.03
C PRO A 41 21.86 -10.75 -12.29
N SER A 42 21.95 -11.99 -12.76
CA SER A 42 22.60 -12.32 -14.03
C SER A 42 22.07 -13.60 -14.64
N ALA A 43 21.71 -13.56 -15.92
CA ALA A 43 21.24 -14.74 -16.67
C ALA A 43 22.33 -15.83 -16.80
N GLU A 44 23.61 -15.43 -16.73
CA GLU A 44 24.77 -16.33 -16.81
C GLU A 44 25.23 -16.83 -15.43
N ALA A 45 24.57 -16.41 -14.35
CA ALA A 45 24.94 -16.84 -13.00
C ALA A 45 24.78 -18.36 -12.85
N THR A 46 25.65 -19.01 -12.09
CA THR A 46 25.46 -20.43 -11.71
C THR A 46 24.40 -20.58 -10.62
N ASP A 47 24.23 -19.55 -9.78
CA ASP A 47 23.22 -19.47 -8.72
C ASP A 47 21.80 -19.38 -9.33
N PRO A 48 20.91 -20.36 -9.08
CA PRO A 48 19.55 -20.36 -9.62
C PRO A 48 18.73 -19.13 -9.23
N PHE A 49 18.92 -18.60 -8.02
CA PHE A 49 18.21 -17.41 -7.55
C PHE A 49 18.57 -16.18 -8.38
N LEU A 50 19.85 -15.96 -8.65
CA LEU A 50 20.30 -14.80 -9.45
C LEU A 50 19.85 -14.88 -10.92
N ARG A 51 19.73 -16.09 -11.48
CA ARG A 51 19.17 -16.29 -12.82
C ARG A 51 17.67 -16.03 -12.87
N ASP A 52 16.91 -16.55 -11.90
CA ASP A 52 15.46 -16.31 -11.84
C ASP A 52 15.16 -14.82 -11.64
N LEU A 53 15.90 -14.17 -10.74
CA LEU A 53 15.79 -12.72 -10.52
C LEU A 53 16.10 -11.92 -11.80
N ALA A 54 17.09 -12.33 -12.59
CA ALA A 54 17.42 -11.68 -13.87
C ALA A 54 16.36 -11.90 -14.96
N ALA A 55 15.54 -12.95 -14.83
CA ALA A 55 14.44 -13.26 -15.74
C ALA A 55 13.11 -12.63 -15.29
N THR A 56 13.08 -11.90 -14.18
CA THR A 56 11.87 -11.21 -13.72
C THR A 56 11.52 -10.06 -14.64
N GLU A 57 10.23 -9.92 -14.93
CA GLU A 57 9.68 -8.81 -15.70
C GLU A 57 8.73 -8.02 -14.84
N ASN A 58 8.73 -6.70 -15.01
CA ASN A 58 7.75 -5.84 -14.36
C ASN A 58 6.36 -6.12 -14.92
N HIS A 59 5.39 -6.30 -14.03
CA HIS A 59 4.00 -6.35 -14.43
C HIS A 59 3.60 -5.06 -15.18
N PRO A 60 2.84 -5.10 -16.28
CA PRO A 60 2.46 -3.90 -17.03
C PRO A 60 1.68 -2.86 -16.21
N GLY A 61 0.93 -3.33 -15.21
CA GLY A 61 0.19 -2.49 -14.25
C GLY A 61 0.98 -2.07 -13.00
N LEU A 62 2.28 -2.37 -12.92
CA LEU A 62 3.12 -2.06 -11.76
C LEU A 62 3.41 -0.55 -11.64
N LEU A 63 3.13 -0.01 -10.47
CA LEU A 63 3.57 1.31 -10.02
C LEU A 63 4.36 1.14 -8.73
N ARG A 64 5.55 1.73 -8.67
CA ARG A 64 6.37 1.76 -7.46
C ARG A 64 6.09 3.03 -6.68
N ARG A 65 6.14 2.92 -5.37
CA ARG A 65 6.07 4.03 -4.42
C ARG A 65 7.27 3.93 -3.50
N ARG A 66 7.84 5.08 -3.18
CA ARG A 66 8.96 5.17 -2.24
C ARG A 66 8.67 6.34 -1.32
N ASP A 67 8.84 6.10 -0.02
CA ASP A 67 8.71 7.14 0.99
C ASP A 67 10.01 7.94 1.17
N VAL A 68 10.03 8.83 2.16
CA VAL A 68 11.18 9.70 2.47
C VAL A 68 12.37 8.97 3.11
N ILE A 69 12.16 7.76 3.65
CA ILE A 69 13.20 6.92 4.25
C ILE A 69 13.64 5.78 3.32
N ASP A 70 13.26 5.81 2.05
CA ASP A 70 13.54 4.80 1.03
C ASP A 70 12.80 3.47 1.20
N GLY A 71 11.77 3.40 2.05
CA GLY A 71 10.87 2.24 2.10
C GLY A 71 10.16 2.07 0.76
N GLU A 72 10.09 0.83 0.26
CA GLU A 72 9.59 0.53 -1.08
C GLU A 72 8.25 -0.20 -1.05
N TYR A 73 7.29 0.32 -1.81
CA TYR A 73 5.97 -0.26 -1.98
C TYR A 73 5.63 -0.38 -3.45
N ALA A 74 4.69 -1.27 -3.77
CA ALA A 74 4.18 -1.41 -5.12
C ALA A 74 2.67 -1.55 -5.13
N ILE A 75 2.05 -0.85 -6.08
CA ILE A 75 0.67 -1.06 -6.49
C ILE A 75 0.70 -1.76 -7.84
N VAL A 76 0.00 -2.88 -7.96
CA VAL A 76 -0.18 -3.58 -9.23
C VAL A 76 -1.64 -3.47 -9.62
N TRP A 77 -1.93 -2.76 -10.71
CA TRP A 77 -3.26 -2.74 -11.32
C TRP A 77 -3.50 -4.04 -12.07
N LEU A 78 -4.59 -4.72 -11.75
CA LEU A 78 -4.91 -6.07 -12.20
C LEU A 78 -6.08 -6.04 -13.19
N SER A 79 -5.97 -6.84 -14.24
CA SER A 79 -7.06 -7.13 -15.16
C SER A 79 -8.12 -8.04 -14.53
N ASP A 80 -9.29 -8.13 -15.17
CA ASP A 80 -10.39 -9.01 -14.72
C ASP A 80 -9.95 -10.48 -14.68
N ASP A 81 -9.22 -10.95 -15.69
CA ASP A 81 -8.71 -12.33 -15.77
C ASP A 81 -7.74 -12.65 -14.61
N GLU A 82 -6.87 -11.70 -14.24
CA GLU A 82 -5.90 -11.87 -13.15
C GLU A 82 -6.58 -11.92 -11.79
N LEU A 83 -7.57 -11.06 -11.57
CA LEU A 83 -8.38 -11.07 -10.36
C LEU A 83 -9.20 -12.36 -10.26
N ALA A 84 -9.84 -12.78 -11.35
CA ALA A 84 -10.66 -13.99 -11.40
C ALA A 84 -9.84 -15.28 -11.22
N ALA A 85 -8.55 -15.28 -11.58
CA ALA A 85 -7.65 -16.40 -11.35
C ALA A 85 -7.39 -16.65 -9.85
N GLY A 86 -7.61 -15.65 -8.99
CA GLY A 86 -7.44 -15.75 -7.54
C GLY A 86 -5.99 -15.67 -7.07
N PRO A 87 -5.74 -15.96 -5.78
CA PRO A 87 -4.42 -15.84 -5.19
C PRO A 87 -3.38 -16.71 -5.91
N THR A 88 -2.29 -16.07 -6.35
CA THR A 88 -1.14 -16.77 -6.93
C THR A 88 -0.08 -16.93 -5.86
N ALA A 89 0.33 -18.17 -5.60
CA ALA A 89 1.43 -18.44 -4.67
C ALA A 89 2.73 -17.80 -5.18
N PRO A 90 3.61 -17.33 -4.29
CA PRO A 90 4.93 -16.85 -4.71
C PRO A 90 5.68 -17.97 -5.44
N ARG A 91 6.58 -17.58 -6.36
CA ARG A 91 7.50 -18.54 -6.97
C ARG A 91 8.28 -19.28 -5.87
N PRO A 92 8.69 -20.54 -6.11
CA PRO A 92 9.50 -21.28 -5.14
C PRO A 92 10.71 -20.48 -4.69
N ASP A 93 11.04 -20.53 -3.39
CA ASP A 93 12.27 -19.92 -2.90
C ASP A 93 13.49 -20.67 -3.45
N LEU A 94 14.24 -20.01 -4.32
CA LEU A 94 15.44 -20.56 -4.95
C LEU A 94 16.72 -20.18 -4.19
N ARG A 95 16.63 -19.42 -3.09
CA ARG A 95 17.79 -19.02 -2.29
C ARG A 95 18.40 -20.26 -1.65
N ALA A 96 19.72 -20.37 -1.73
CA ALA A 96 20.44 -21.37 -0.95
C ALA A 96 20.34 -21.01 0.54
N LYS A 97 20.23 -22.02 1.42
CA LYS A 97 20.13 -21.81 2.87
C LYS A 97 21.24 -20.87 3.38
N GLY A 98 20.83 -19.77 4.02
CA GLY A 98 21.73 -18.76 4.58
C GLY A 98 22.32 -17.77 3.57
N LYS A 99 21.88 -17.78 2.31
CA LYS A 99 22.23 -16.76 1.31
C LYS A 99 21.05 -15.84 1.04
N TYR A 100 21.35 -14.57 0.73
CA TYR A 100 20.35 -13.55 0.38
C TYR A 100 19.25 -13.44 1.44
N VAL A 101 19.65 -13.64 2.70
CA VAL A 101 18.80 -13.42 3.86
C VAL A 101 18.56 -11.92 3.94
N ASP A 102 17.34 -11.55 4.31
CA ASP A 102 16.97 -10.16 4.55
C ASP A 102 17.78 -9.62 5.75
N GLU A 103 18.77 -8.78 5.47
CA GLU A 103 19.53 -8.02 6.49
C GLU A 103 18.92 -6.63 6.72
N SER A 104 17.89 -6.25 5.95
CA SER A 104 17.29 -4.92 5.95
C SER A 104 16.08 -4.81 6.88
N GLU A 105 15.82 -5.80 7.73
CA GLU A 105 14.61 -5.86 8.59
C GLU A 105 13.29 -5.76 7.80
N GLY A 106 13.35 -6.00 6.50
CA GLY A 106 12.26 -5.80 5.57
C GLY A 106 11.29 -6.97 5.46
N THR A 107 10.20 -6.74 4.72
CA THR A 107 9.25 -7.80 4.37
C THR A 107 9.46 -8.34 2.96
N ASN A 108 9.46 -9.67 2.82
CA ASN A 108 9.58 -10.33 1.52
C ASN A 108 8.69 -11.58 1.39
N ALA A 109 8.42 -11.99 0.15
CA ALA A 109 7.47 -13.04 -0.18
C ALA A 109 7.82 -14.45 0.35
N TRP A 110 9.05 -14.67 0.83
CA TRP A 110 9.51 -15.99 1.27
C TRP A 110 9.72 -16.05 2.79
N ASP A 111 10.19 -14.97 3.40
CA ASP A 111 10.42 -14.91 4.85
C ASP A 111 9.20 -14.37 5.61
N ASN A 112 8.32 -13.62 4.94
CA ASN A 112 7.11 -13.03 5.52
C ASN A 112 5.89 -13.59 4.79
N VAL A 113 5.46 -14.77 5.23
CA VAL A 113 4.29 -15.46 4.70
C VAL A 113 3.20 -15.45 5.76
N GLU A 114 2.21 -14.60 5.54
CA GLU A 114 1.06 -14.47 6.43
C GLU A 114 -0.14 -15.29 5.93
N PRO A 115 -1.04 -15.74 6.83
CA PRO A 115 -2.24 -16.45 6.43
C PRO A 115 -3.13 -15.60 5.51
N THR A 116 -3.55 -16.17 4.38
CA THR A 116 -4.56 -15.53 3.52
C THR A 116 -5.88 -15.43 4.27
N THR A 117 -6.42 -14.21 4.33
CA THR A 117 -7.73 -13.91 4.90
C THR A 117 -8.52 -13.09 3.90
N ASP A 118 -9.81 -13.38 3.78
CA ASP A 118 -10.69 -12.60 2.93
C ASP A 118 -10.97 -11.24 3.56
N ILE A 119 -10.89 -10.19 2.74
CA ILE A 119 -11.29 -8.82 3.10
C ILE A 119 -12.40 -8.36 2.17
N TRP A 120 -13.22 -7.43 2.63
CA TRP A 120 -14.32 -6.89 1.83
C TRP A 120 -14.54 -5.41 2.13
N LEU A 121 -14.99 -4.68 1.11
CA LEU A 121 -15.40 -3.29 1.26
C LEU A 121 -16.83 -3.24 1.77
N ILE A 122 -17.06 -2.45 2.80
CA ILE A 122 -18.39 -2.12 3.29
C ILE A 122 -18.68 -0.65 3.02
N PRO A 123 -19.89 -0.30 2.53
CA PRO A 123 -20.31 1.09 2.47
C PRO A 123 -20.29 1.70 3.88
N ARG A 124 -19.80 2.94 3.97
CA ARG A 124 -19.79 3.73 5.21
C ARG A 124 -20.33 5.12 4.93
N ALA A 125 -21.04 5.68 5.91
CA ALA A 125 -21.45 7.08 5.87
C ALA A 125 -20.26 7.94 6.30
N ASP A 126 -19.76 8.77 5.38
CA ASP A 126 -18.61 9.63 5.62
C ASP A 126 -18.88 10.99 4.94
N PRO A 127 -18.92 12.11 5.69
CA PRO A 127 -19.20 13.43 5.12
C PRO A 127 -18.10 13.90 4.16
N ASN A 128 -16.91 13.30 4.18
CA ASN A 128 -15.80 13.60 3.28
C ASN A 128 -15.72 12.68 2.06
N SER A 129 -16.68 11.76 1.89
CA SER A 129 -16.74 10.90 0.70
C SER A 129 -16.75 11.74 -0.59
N GLY A 130 -15.85 11.41 -1.51
CA GLY A 130 -15.70 12.11 -2.80
C GLY A 130 -14.96 13.45 -2.74
N LYS A 131 -14.38 13.82 -1.59
CA LYS A 131 -13.60 15.06 -1.41
C LYS A 131 -12.12 14.73 -1.26
N ALA A 132 -11.26 15.62 -1.75
CA ALA A 132 -9.83 15.52 -1.55
C ALA A 132 -9.49 15.82 -0.07
N PRO A 133 -8.74 14.95 0.61
CA PRO A 133 -8.22 15.25 1.93
C PRO A 133 -7.33 16.50 1.91
N VAL A 134 -7.50 17.35 2.92
CA VAL A 134 -6.67 18.54 3.12
C VAL A 134 -6.37 18.70 4.60
N GLU A 135 -5.18 19.22 4.91
CA GLU A 135 -4.79 19.55 6.27
C GLU A 135 -5.67 20.72 6.78
N LEU A 136 -6.34 20.53 7.92
CA LEU A 136 -7.26 21.51 8.50
C LEU A 136 -7.03 21.65 10.00
N TRP A 137 -7.15 22.88 10.49
CA TRP A 137 -6.99 23.21 11.90
C TRP A 137 -8.29 23.80 12.46
N GLY A 138 -8.75 23.27 13.59
CA GLY A 138 -9.95 23.76 14.26
C GLY A 138 -11.20 23.62 13.39
N ASP A 139 -11.98 24.69 13.26
CA ASP A 139 -13.25 24.75 12.53
C ASP A 139 -13.12 25.07 11.04
N GLN A 140 -11.91 24.99 10.49
CA GLN A 140 -11.67 25.16 9.06
C GLN A 140 -12.44 24.13 8.24
N VAL A 141 -12.84 24.56 7.05
CA VAL A 141 -13.49 23.72 6.04
C VAL A 141 -12.67 23.85 4.76
N GLY A 142 -12.34 22.71 4.18
CA GLY A 142 -11.58 22.62 2.93
C GLY A 142 -12.34 23.20 1.73
N PRO A 143 -11.65 23.43 0.60
CA PRO A 143 -12.21 24.11 -0.57
C PRO A 143 -13.45 23.42 -1.14
N ASP A 144 -13.49 22.08 -1.11
CA ASP A 144 -14.63 21.27 -1.59
C ASP A 144 -15.59 20.87 -0.46
N GLY A 145 -15.52 21.56 0.68
CA GLY A 145 -16.31 21.27 1.86
C GLY A 145 -15.78 20.09 2.69
N TYR A 146 -14.50 19.73 2.56
CA TYR A 146 -13.86 18.72 3.42
C TYR A 146 -13.88 19.22 4.87
N VAL A 147 -14.31 18.39 5.81
CA VAL A 147 -14.48 18.76 7.22
C VAL A 147 -13.44 18.06 8.09
N ASN A 148 -12.91 18.78 9.07
CA ASN A 148 -11.92 18.25 10.01
C ASN A 148 -12.56 17.18 10.90
N PRO A 149 -11.99 15.95 10.99
CA PRO A 149 -12.48 14.92 11.91
C PRO A 149 -12.14 15.20 13.38
N SER A 150 -11.16 16.07 13.66
CA SER A 150 -10.74 16.42 15.02
C SER A 150 -11.56 17.57 15.59
N THR A 151 -11.85 17.47 16.89
CA THR A 151 -12.46 18.55 17.69
C THR A 151 -11.43 19.30 18.53
N GLY A 152 -10.14 18.97 18.39
CA GLY A 152 -9.04 19.47 19.22
C GLY A 152 -8.85 18.72 20.55
N ASN A 153 -9.88 18.04 21.05
CA ASN A 153 -9.83 17.20 22.27
C ASN A 153 -10.14 15.72 21.99
N GLY A 154 -10.18 15.33 20.71
CA GLY A 154 -10.59 14.01 20.26
C GLY A 154 -11.18 14.09 18.85
N LEU A 155 -11.94 13.06 18.47
CA LEU A 155 -12.64 13.01 17.20
C LEU A 155 -14.07 13.55 17.36
N ALA A 156 -14.66 13.99 16.25
CA ALA A 156 -16.10 14.27 16.21
C ALA A 156 -16.89 12.95 16.23
N ASP A 157 -18.12 12.97 16.77
CA ASP A 157 -18.97 11.78 16.91
C ASP A 157 -19.16 11.01 15.59
N TRP A 158 -19.18 11.71 14.45
CA TRP A 158 -19.32 11.09 13.13
C TRP A 158 -18.02 10.43 12.64
N ALA A 159 -16.86 10.88 13.13
CA ALA A 159 -15.54 10.43 12.73
C ALA A 159 -15.02 9.25 13.58
N GLU A 160 -15.44 9.16 14.85
CA GLU A 160 -15.09 8.03 15.73
C GLU A 160 -15.28 6.64 15.10
N PRO A 161 -16.42 6.30 14.47
CA PRO A 161 -16.60 4.97 13.86
C PRO A 161 -15.78 4.75 12.58
N LEU A 162 -15.09 5.77 12.07
CA LEU A 162 -14.27 5.69 10.86
C LEU A 162 -12.77 5.53 11.18
N PHE A 163 -12.35 5.86 12.39
CA PHE A 163 -10.96 5.89 12.81
C PHE A 163 -10.33 4.49 12.91
N ALA A 164 -9.04 4.39 12.58
CA ALA A 164 -8.24 3.17 12.63
C ALA A 164 -8.84 2.01 11.80
N LEU A 165 -9.36 2.35 10.62
CA LEU A 165 -9.88 1.39 9.64
C LEU A 165 -9.25 1.67 8.28
N SER A 166 -8.79 0.62 7.59
CA SER A 166 -8.41 0.75 6.18
C SER A 166 -9.64 1.04 5.32
N HIS A 167 -9.57 2.03 4.42
CA HIS A 167 -10.72 2.43 3.60
C HIS A 167 -10.33 3.09 2.28
N LEU A 168 -11.31 3.16 1.37
CA LEU A 168 -11.21 3.90 0.12
C LEU A 168 -11.81 5.31 0.25
N GLY A 169 -11.03 6.32 -0.12
CA GLY A 169 -11.40 7.75 -0.13
C GLY A 169 -11.88 8.26 1.22
N GLY A 170 -12.58 9.40 1.25
CA GLY A 170 -13.27 9.87 2.44
C GLY A 170 -12.38 10.63 3.42
N THR A 171 -12.68 10.51 4.71
CA THR A 171 -11.94 11.15 5.79
C THR A 171 -10.61 10.43 6.00
N SER A 172 -9.51 11.16 5.85
CA SER A 172 -8.17 10.64 6.10
C SER A 172 -7.77 10.79 7.56
N PHE A 173 -7.12 9.78 8.14
CA PHE A 173 -6.60 9.76 9.52
C PHE A 173 -5.09 9.48 9.52
N PRO A 174 -4.27 10.31 8.84
CA PRO A 174 -2.83 10.10 8.84
C PRO A 174 -2.31 10.25 10.27
N ILE A 175 -1.40 9.36 10.67
CA ILE A 175 -0.83 9.39 12.02
C ILE A 175 0.00 10.66 12.27
N GLN A 176 0.58 11.23 11.21
CA GLN A 176 1.35 12.46 11.27
C GLN A 176 0.69 13.58 10.44
N ALA A 177 1.30 14.02 9.35
CA ALA A 177 0.78 15.11 8.51
C ALA A 177 -0.08 14.55 7.37
N MET A 178 -1.08 15.32 6.93
CA MET A 178 -1.79 15.02 5.69
C MET A 178 -0.83 15.04 4.49
N PRO A 179 -0.80 13.98 3.65
CA PRO A 179 0.02 13.99 2.45
C PRO A 179 -0.48 15.02 1.44
N ASP A 180 0.44 15.83 0.91
CA ASP A 180 0.13 16.83 -0.10
C ASP A 180 -0.24 16.14 -1.44
N GLY A 181 -1.38 16.55 -2.02
CA GLY A 181 -1.80 16.12 -3.36
C GLY A 181 -2.66 14.85 -3.41
N LEU A 182 -3.16 14.37 -2.26
CA LEU A 182 -4.20 13.34 -2.25
C LEU A 182 -5.45 13.82 -3.00
N THR A 183 -5.93 12.98 -3.89
CA THR A 183 -7.21 13.08 -4.57
C THR A 183 -8.30 12.41 -3.70
N PRO A 184 -9.59 12.51 -4.06
CA PRO A 184 -10.62 11.70 -3.41
C PRO A 184 -10.44 10.17 -3.57
N TRP A 185 -9.53 9.74 -4.44
CA TRP A 185 -9.40 8.36 -4.93
C TRP A 185 -8.15 7.70 -4.35
N TYR A 186 -8.08 7.57 -3.03
CA TYR A 186 -6.95 6.95 -2.35
C TYR A 186 -7.39 5.73 -1.53
N LEU A 187 -6.44 4.87 -1.20
CA LEU A 187 -6.56 3.82 -0.19
C LEU A 187 -5.80 4.26 1.05
N GLU A 188 -6.50 4.39 2.17
CA GLU A 188 -5.88 4.43 3.49
C GLU A 188 -5.72 3.02 4.01
N LEU A 189 -4.51 2.68 4.43
CA LEU A 189 -4.14 1.34 4.84
C LEU A 189 -3.49 1.37 6.21
N GLU A 190 -4.26 0.97 7.21
CA GLU A 190 -3.76 0.53 8.51
C GLU A 190 -2.87 -0.73 8.39
N GLU A 191 -2.06 -0.99 9.41
CA GLU A 191 -1.27 -2.22 9.53
C GLU A 191 -2.18 -3.46 9.48
N ILE A 192 -1.96 -4.33 8.48
CA ILE A 192 -2.63 -5.62 8.31
C ILE A 192 -1.63 -6.70 7.90
N SER A 193 -1.86 -7.96 8.28
CA SER A 193 -1.14 -9.13 7.75
C SER A 193 0.39 -8.93 7.59
N GLY A 194 1.09 -8.76 8.71
CA GLY A 194 2.55 -8.61 8.71
C GLY A 194 3.08 -7.27 8.18
N LEU A 195 2.22 -6.42 7.59
CA LEU A 195 2.55 -5.04 7.28
C LEU A 195 2.82 -4.27 8.57
N ASN A 196 3.95 -3.58 8.59
CA ASN A 196 4.42 -2.85 9.76
C ASN A 196 4.82 -1.44 9.33
N PHE A 197 4.15 -0.47 9.93
CA PHE A 197 4.41 0.96 9.81
C PHE A 197 4.89 1.50 11.17
N GLY A 198 5.68 0.73 11.92
CA GLY A 198 6.28 1.18 13.18
C GLY A 198 5.37 1.04 14.41
N GLY A 199 4.24 0.33 14.30
CA GLY A 199 3.35 0.00 15.41
C GLY A 199 2.23 1.02 15.58
N GLY A 200 1.09 0.75 14.96
CA GLY A 200 -0.06 1.67 14.92
C GLY A 200 0.07 2.76 13.85
N GLY A 201 0.94 2.53 12.86
CA GLY A 201 1.09 3.39 11.70
C GLY A 201 0.05 3.12 10.60
N ASN A 202 -0.01 4.01 9.61
CA ASN A 202 -0.81 3.81 8.41
C ASN A 202 -0.19 4.50 7.18
N ALA A 203 -0.73 4.17 6.00
CA ALA A 203 -0.28 4.71 4.73
C ALA A 203 -1.44 5.18 3.86
N GLN A 204 -1.20 6.20 3.04
CA GLN A 204 -2.16 6.71 2.06
C GLN A 204 -1.62 6.48 0.65
N PHE A 205 -2.25 5.59 -0.12
CA PHE A 205 -1.91 5.28 -1.50
C PHE A 205 -2.91 5.96 -2.44
N ASP A 206 -2.52 7.03 -3.12
CA ASP A 206 -3.38 7.60 -4.15
C ASP A 206 -3.46 6.69 -5.39
N LEU A 207 -4.69 6.47 -5.87
CA LEU A 207 -4.97 5.60 -7.01
C LEU A 207 -5.10 6.39 -8.32
N GLU A 208 -5.22 7.71 -8.26
CA GLU A 208 -5.29 8.61 -9.42
C GLU A 208 -3.95 9.33 -9.67
N SER A 209 -3.31 9.84 -8.62
CA SER A 209 -2.03 10.53 -8.64
C SER A 209 -0.88 9.61 -8.20
N ASP A 210 0.34 10.17 -8.13
CA ASP A 210 1.50 9.48 -7.58
C ASP A 210 1.74 9.79 -6.10
N THR A 211 0.82 10.50 -5.44
CA THR A 211 0.93 10.82 -4.00
C THR A 211 0.92 9.52 -3.18
N PHE A 212 1.90 9.42 -2.30
CA PHE A 212 2.06 8.35 -1.35
C PHE A 212 2.81 8.87 -0.13
N ASP A 213 2.34 8.48 1.05
CA ASP A 213 3.07 8.67 2.30
C ASP A 213 2.64 7.60 3.31
N TRP A 214 3.45 7.43 4.35
CA TRP A 214 3.09 6.64 5.51
C TRP A 214 3.72 7.23 6.77
N ALA A 215 3.14 6.90 7.91
CA ALA A 215 3.62 7.39 9.20
C ALA A 215 3.54 6.31 10.27
N CYS A 216 4.48 6.35 11.21
CA CYS A 216 4.48 5.53 12.42
C CYS A 216 3.76 6.17 13.60
N GLY A 217 3.19 5.30 14.45
CA GLY A 217 2.48 5.62 15.70
C GLY A 217 3.34 5.88 16.93
#